data_AF-A0A383BS89-F1
#
_entry.id   AF-A0A383BS89-F1
#
_cell.length_a   1.000
_cell.length_b   1.000
_cell.length_c   1.000
_cell.angle_alpha   90.00
_cell.angle_beta   90.00
_cell.angle_gamma   90.00
#
_symmetry.space_group_name_H-M   'P 1'
#
loop_
_entity.id
_entity.type
_entity.pdbx_description
1 polymer ?
#
loop_
_entity_poly.entity_id
_entity_poly.type
_entity_poly.pdbx_seq_one_letter_code
_entity_poly.pdbx_strand_id
1 'polypeptide(L)'
;MAANPTMRVMFNKIRSLITILLGLMAVSVVFAASIDEVRMWRAPDHIRLVFDLSTGIDYNVFTLENPHRVVIDIKDSELKDDLSGLDFTDSPISEVRSGIRNGDDLR
;
A
#
# COMPACT_ATOMS: atom_id res chain seq x y z
N MET A 1 -54.06 -2.75 27.73
CA MET A 1 -53.62 -1.40 27.33
C MET A 1 -52.70 -1.54 26.12
N ALA A 2 -53.22 -1.38 24.90
CA ALA A 2 -52.45 -1.60 23.67
C ALA A 2 -51.53 -0.39 23.39
N ALA A 3 -50.28 -0.64 23.02
CA ALA A 3 -49.33 0.42 22.67
C ALA A 3 -49.82 1.21 21.44
N ASN A 4 -49.77 2.54 21.52
CA ASN A 4 -50.20 3.46 20.46
C ASN A 4 -49.44 3.17 19.14
N PRO A 5 -50.12 2.97 18.00
CA PRO A 5 -49.48 2.65 16.72
C PRO A 5 -48.43 3.68 16.27
N THR A 6 -48.58 4.96 16.62
CA THR A 6 -47.60 6.01 16.30
C THR A 6 -46.28 5.81 17.05
N MET A 7 -46.34 5.37 18.31
CA MET A 7 -45.17 5.06 19.13
C MET A 7 -44.39 3.86 18.58
N ARG A 8 -45.08 2.84 18.05
CA ARG A 8 -44.44 1.68 17.40
C ARG A 8 -43.69 2.06 16.12
N VAL A 9 -44.29 2.89 15.28
CA VAL A 9 -43.64 3.36 14.04
C VAL A 9 -42.42 4.23 14.36
N MET A 10 -42.51 5.11 15.36
CA MET A 10 -41.39 5.95 15.80
C MET A 10 -40.21 5.10 16.32
N PHE A 11 -40.50 4.08 17.13
CA PHE A 11 -39.47 3.18 17.67
C PHE A 11 -38.75 2.40 16.57
N ASN A 12 -39.48 1.96 15.54
CA ASN A 12 -38.90 1.27 14.39
C ASN A 12 -38.03 2.19 13.54
N LYS A 13 -38.42 3.47 13.35
CA LYS A 13 -37.59 4.46 12.66
C LYS A 13 -36.28 4.74 13.41
N ILE A 14 -36.35 4.89 14.73
CA ILE A 14 -35.17 5.09 15.58
C ILE A 14 -34.26 3.87 15.53
N ARG A 15 -34.81 2.65 15.62
CA ARG A 15 -34.03 1.41 15.47
C ARG A 15 -33.35 1.33 14.11
N SER A 16 -34.07 1.56 13.01
CA SER A 16 -33.47 1.59 11.67
C SER A 16 -32.36 2.63 11.55
N LEU A 17 -32.55 3.83 12.08
CA LEU A 17 -31.51 4.88 12.04
C LEU A 17 -30.26 4.47 12.82
N ILE A 18 -30.43 3.88 14.00
CA ILE A 18 -29.31 3.36 14.80
C ILE A 18 -28.60 2.22 14.06
N THR A 19 -29.33 1.29 13.42
CA THR A 19 -28.72 0.18 12.67
C THR A 19 -27.92 0.69 11.46
N ILE A 20 -28.44 1.69 10.75
CA ILE A 20 -27.73 2.33 9.63
C ILE A 20 -26.45 3.01 10.16
N LEU A 21 -26.56 3.81 11.22
CA LEU A 21 -25.42 4.52 11.79
C LEU A 21 -24.33 3.56 12.30
N LEU A 22 -24.73 2.45 12.91
CA LEU A 22 -23.79 1.41 13.37
C LEU A 22 -23.13 0.67 12.20
N GLY A 23 -23.86 0.47 11.10
CA GLY A 23 -23.32 -0.10 9.85
C GLY A 23 -22.29 0.82 9.18
N LEU A 24 -22.51 2.13 9.18
CA LEU A 24 -21.53 3.11 8.66
C LEU A 24 -20.22 3.13 9.47
N MET A 25 -20.30 2.89 10.78
CA MET A 25 -19.13 2.81 11.67
C MET A 25 -18.32 1.52 11.51
N ALA A 26 -18.85 0.51 10.82
CA ALA A 26 -18.17 -0.77 10.59
C ALA A 26 -17.24 -0.77 9.36
N VAL A 27 -17.18 0.34 8.61
CA VAL A 27 -16.30 0.47 7.45
C VAL A 27 -14.86 0.65 7.93
N SER A 28 -14.00 -0.31 7.60
CA SER A 28 -12.56 -0.20 7.83
C SER A 28 -11.93 0.63 6.70
N VAL A 29 -11.15 1.64 7.05
CA VAL A 29 -10.33 2.35 6.05
C VAL A 29 -9.12 1.48 5.73
N VAL A 30 -8.90 1.21 4.44
CA VAL A 30 -7.69 0.55 3.95
C VAL A 30 -6.77 1.64 3.40
N PHE A 31 -5.53 1.66 3.86
CA PHE A 31 -4.49 2.53 3.32
C PHE A 31 -3.56 1.73 2.42
N ALA A 32 -3.10 2.36 1.33
CA ALA A 32 -2.02 1.82 0.52
C ALA A 32 -0.78 1.63 1.40
N ALA A 33 -0.02 0.57 1.12
CA ALA A 33 1.25 0.36 1.80
C ALA A 33 2.25 1.44 1.37
N SER A 34 3.14 1.85 2.26
CA SER A 34 4.20 2.81 1.93
C SER A 34 5.57 2.17 2.03
N ILE A 35 6.42 2.51 1.08
CA ILE A 35 7.86 2.30 1.16
C ILE A 35 8.45 3.58 1.76
N ASP A 36 8.87 3.47 3.01
CA ASP A 36 9.29 4.62 3.80
C ASP A 36 10.77 4.94 3.57
N GLU A 37 11.61 3.93 3.35
CA GLU A 37 13.03 4.08 3.06
C GLU A 37 13.53 2.95 2.15
N VAL A 38 14.48 3.27 1.26
CA VAL A 38 15.24 2.27 0.52
C VAL A 38 16.72 2.38 0.87
N ARG A 39 17.30 1.29 1.37
CA ARG A 39 18.72 1.23 1.74
C ARG A 39 19.48 0.25 0.89
N MET A 40 20.73 0.57 0.59
CA MET A 40 21.64 -0.30 -0.14
C MET A 40 22.85 -0.70 0.69
N TRP A 41 23.13 -2.00 0.72
CA TRP A 41 24.30 -2.59 1.35
C TRP A 41 25.12 -3.34 0.29
N ARG A 42 26.43 -3.12 0.31
CA ARG A 42 27.37 -3.84 -0.54
C ARG A 42 27.95 -5.01 0.25
N ALA A 43 27.78 -6.22 -0.27
CA ALA A 43 28.51 -7.40 0.17
C ALA A 43 29.63 -7.71 -0.85
N PRO A 44 30.62 -8.55 -0.49
CA PRO A 44 31.72 -8.87 -1.42
C PRO A 44 31.29 -9.51 -2.74
N ASP A 45 30.13 -10.17 -2.77
CA ASP A 45 29.62 -10.97 -3.89
C ASP A 45 28.24 -10.54 -4.40
N HIS A 46 27.54 -9.66 -3.69
CA HIS A 46 26.21 -9.19 -4.08
C HIS A 46 25.90 -7.79 -3.52
N ILE A 47 24.86 -7.18 -4.07
CA ILE A 47 24.24 -5.99 -3.48
C ILE A 47 22.92 -6.38 -2.86
N ARG A 48 22.63 -5.82 -1.70
CA ARG A 48 21.34 -5.97 -1.02
C ARG A 48 20.63 -4.62 -1.00
N LEU A 49 19.48 -4.58 -1.63
CA LEU A 49 18.50 -3.51 -1.45
C LEU A 49 17.49 -3.96 -0.38
N VAL A 50 17.22 -3.07 0.57
CA VAL A 50 16.24 -3.29 1.64
C VAL A 50 15.20 -2.19 1.55
N PHE A 51 13.95 -2.59 1.38
CA PHE A 51 12.79 -1.70 1.35
C PHE A 51 12.11 -1.77 2.71
N ASP A 52 12.02 -0.64 3.40
CA ASP A 52 11.29 -0.54 4.66
C ASP A 52 9.84 -0.21 4.37
N LEU A 53 8.94 -1.06 4.89
CA LEU A 53 7.53 -1.07 4.54
C LEU A 53 6.69 -0.81 5.78
N SER A 54 5.64 0.00 5.63
CA SER A 54 4.70 0.27 6.73
C SER A 54 3.79 -0.92 7.08
N THR A 55 3.57 -1.84 6.14
CA THR A 55 2.80 -3.08 6.33
C THR A 55 3.24 -4.16 5.34
N GLY A 56 2.72 -5.38 5.49
CA GLY A 56 2.95 -6.46 4.52
C GLY A 56 2.35 -6.12 3.15
N ILE A 57 3.05 -6.50 2.08
CA ILE A 57 2.70 -6.21 0.68
C ILE A 57 2.82 -7.46 -0.18
N ASP A 58 2.05 -7.48 -1.26
CA ASP A 58 2.27 -8.40 -2.37
C ASP A 58 3.21 -7.76 -3.39
N TYR A 59 4.20 -8.51 -3.85
CA TYR A 59 5.17 -8.03 -4.84
C TYR A 59 5.57 -9.13 -5.83
N ASN A 60 6.06 -8.70 -6.99
CA ASN A 60 6.60 -9.58 -8.02
C ASN A 60 7.97 -9.09 -8.48
N VAL A 61 8.95 -9.99 -8.58
CA VAL A 61 10.30 -9.68 -9.04
C VAL A 61 10.61 -10.46 -10.30
N PHE A 62 11.07 -9.76 -11.32
CA PHE A 62 11.45 -10.36 -12.59
C PHE A 62 12.54 -9.54 -13.27
N THR A 63 13.14 -10.09 -14.32
CA THR A 63 14.13 -9.41 -15.13
C THR A 63 13.59 -9.09 -16.52
N LEU A 64 14.08 -8.00 -17.08
CA LEU A 64 13.90 -7.63 -18.48
C LEU A 64 15.24 -7.61 -19.17
N GLU A 65 15.25 -8.01 -20.44
CA GLU A 65 16.41 -7.91 -21.32
C GLU A 65 16.32 -6.65 -22.18
N ASN A 66 17.46 -6.18 -22.69
CA ASN A 66 17.56 -5.08 -23.66
C ASN A 66 16.88 -3.75 -23.24
N PRO A 67 17.40 -2.99 -22.25
CA PRO A 67 18.58 -3.29 -21.43
C PRO A 67 18.25 -4.21 -20.25
N HIS A 68 19.27 -4.91 -19.75
CA HIS A 68 19.15 -5.82 -18.62
C HIS A 68 18.76 -5.06 -17.35
N ARG A 69 17.60 -5.38 -16.77
CA ARG A 69 17.05 -4.70 -15.58
C ARG A 69 16.35 -5.67 -14.65
N VAL A 70 16.48 -5.46 -13.35
CA VAL A 70 15.61 -6.07 -12.33
C VAL A 70 14.42 -5.14 -12.13
N VAL A 71 13.22 -5.70 -12.15
CA VAL A 71 11.96 -4.98 -11.98
C VAL A 71 11.24 -5.58 -10.78
N ILE A 72 10.73 -4.71 -9.91
CA ILE A 72 9.98 -5.07 -8.71
C ILE A 72 8.63 -4.36 -8.81
N ASP A 73 7.56 -5.12 -8.99
CA ASP A 73 6.20 -4.58 -8.91
C ASP A 73 5.68 -4.77 -7.50
N ILE A 74 5.13 -3.72 -6.90
CA ILE A 74 4.56 -3.75 -5.55
C ILE A 74 3.11 -3.28 -5.62
N LYS A 75 2.20 -4.12 -5.14
CA LYS A 75 0.75 -3.86 -5.18
C LYS A 75 0.32 -2.78 -4.21
N ASP A 76 -0.64 -1.96 -4.63
CA ASP A 76 -1.34 -0.97 -3.81
C ASP A 76 -0.39 -0.16 -2.91
N SER A 77 0.63 0.46 -3.51
CA SER A 77 1.73 1.04 -2.76
C SER A 77 2.22 2.38 -3.27
N GLU A 78 2.76 3.17 -2.34
CA GLU A 78 3.39 4.45 -2.61
C GLU A 78 4.85 4.46 -2.15
N LEU A 79 5.70 5.16 -2.91
CA LEU A 79 7.07 5.44 -2.52
C LEU A 79 7.13 6.83 -1.86
N LYS A 80 7.58 6.89 -0.61
CA LYS A 80 7.83 8.16 0.10
C LYS A 80 9.26 8.65 -0.01
N ASP A 81 10.19 7.74 -0.23
CA ASP A 81 11.61 8.02 -0.47
C ASP A 81 11.81 8.59 -1.90
N ASP A 82 12.77 9.51 -2.07
CA ASP A 82 13.13 10.04 -3.40
C ASP A 82 14.28 9.26 -4.07
N LEU A 83 14.79 8.22 -3.38
CA LEU A 83 15.90 7.34 -3.78
C LEU A 83 17.23 8.05 -3.99
N SER A 84 17.32 9.36 -3.68
CA SER A 84 18.50 10.17 -3.94
C SER A 84 19.68 9.82 -3.03
N GLY A 85 19.41 9.18 -1.88
CA GLY A 85 20.41 8.73 -0.92
C GLY A 85 21.18 7.47 -1.34
N LEU A 86 20.80 6.82 -2.45
CA LEU A 86 21.47 5.62 -2.93
C LEU A 86 22.77 5.96 -3.66
N ASP A 87 23.90 5.50 -3.12
CA ASP A 87 25.20 5.65 -3.74
C ASP A 87 25.53 4.45 -4.64
N PHE A 88 25.56 4.65 -5.96
CA PHE A 88 25.86 3.60 -6.93
C PHE A 88 27.35 3.48 -7.31
N THR A 89 28.25 4.18 -6.63
CA THR A 89 29.70 4.10 -6.92
C THR A 89 30.19 2.65 -6.84
N ASP A 90 30.96 2.18 -7.83
CA ASP A 90 31.48 0.81 -7.88
C ASP A 90 30.38 -0.30 -7.74
N SER A 91 29.15 0.00 -8.16
CA SER A 91 28.00 -0.91 -8.15
C SER A 91 27.71 -1.46 -9.56
N PRO A 92 27.26 -2.72 -9.72
CA PRO A 92 26.64 -3.19 -10.96
C PRO A 92 25.29 -2.54 -11.28
N ILE A 93 24.69 -1.81 -10.32
CA ILE A 93 23.46 -1.04 -10.54
C ILE A 93 23.83 0.31 -11.12
N SER A 94 23.40 0.59 -12.35
CA SER A 94 23.65 1.88 -13.00
C SER A 94 22.67 2.98 -12.59
N GLU A 95 21.42 2.60 -12.29
CA GLU A 95 20.33 3.53 -12.01
C GLU A 95 19.16 2.80 -11.34
N VAL A 96 18.42 3.51 -10.49
CA VAL A 96 17.11 3.09 -9.97
C VAL A 96 16.07 4.13 -10.36
N ARG A 97 14.89 3.67 -10.77
CA ARG A 97 13.75 4.51 -11.14
C ARG A 97 12.51 3.94 -10.50
N SER A 98 11.54 4.80 -10.24
CA SER A 98 10.22 4.41 -9.79
C SER A 98 9.11 5.02 -10.66
N GLY A 99 7.94 4.42 -10.65
CA GLY A 99 6.74 4.97 -11.26
C GLY A 99 5.48 4.16 -11.01
N ILE A 100 4.33 4.82 -11.14
CA ILE A 100 3.02 4.18 -10.95
C ILE A 100 2.69 3.28 -12.15
N ARG A 101 2.19 2.08 -11.85
CA ARG A 101 1.72 1.08 -12.80
C ARG A 101 0.33 0.61 -12.42
N ASN A 102 -0.45 0.18 -13.41
CA ASN A 102 -1.79 -0.39 -13.23
C ASN A 102 -2.81 0.45 -12.42
N GLY A 103 -2.52 1.71 -12.10
CA GLY A 103 -3.38 2.62 -11.34
C GLY A 103 -2.75 3.04 -10.02
N ASP A 104 -2.35 2.06 -9.22
CA ASP A 104 -1.94 2.18 -7.82
C ASP A 104 -0.76 1.26 -7.43
N ASP A 105 -0.27 0.43 -8.36
CA ASP A 105 0.95 -0.35 -8.13
C ASP A 105 2.18 0.56 -8.28
N LEU A 106 3.22 0.30 -7.49
CA LEU A 106 4.53 0.87 -7.70
C LEU A 106 5.41 -0.09 -8.51
N ARG A 107 6.23 0.45 -9.40
CA ARG A 107 7.33 -0.24 -10.07
C ARG A 107 8.63 0.53 -9.91
#